data_AF-A0A453HCC3-F1
#
_entry.id   AF-A0A453HCC3-F1
#
_cell.length_a   1.000
_cell.length_b   1.000
_cell.length_c   1.000
_cell.angle_alpha   90.00
_cell.angle_beta   90.00
_cell.angle_gamma   90.00
#
_symmetry.space_group_name_H-M   'P 1'
#
loop_
_entity.id
_entity.type
_entity.pdbx_description
1 polymer ?
#
loop_
_entity_poly.entity_id
_entity_poly.type
_entity_poly.pdbx_seq_one_letter_code
_entity_poly.pdbx_strand_id
1 'polypeptide(L)'
;MEKSKIKVSQGCIDLLQEFRHLIDGNTELLVKLKDLIIDWVQEGFQDFFQKLDGHFHLLSGRSTGFSQESSTVDFVQIDKVPTVLVLMLAQLCVFIEQTTIPKVTEDLADSFSGGGARSSEYGPPFVPGEICRLYRSSGEKFLQHYINIKTQKISKLLNKRFSTPVWLKHKEPREVNMFVDLLLLEFNGVVSEVKQILPGLIRRHRHSDSTGSTTSSRSNPMREDMLNRSNTNRSRSQFLENHLAKLFEQKMEIFTKLEYTQ
;
A
#
# COMPACT_ATOMS: atom_id res chain seq x y z
N MET A 1 50.48 29.65 56.16
CA MET A 1 49.85 29.72 54.82
C MET A 1 49.32 28.35 54.38
N GLU A 2 50.09 27.26 54.56
CA GLU A 2 49.73 25.86 54.24
C GLU A 2 48.33 25.40 54.73
N LYS A 3 48.02 25.60 56.02
CA LYS A 3 46.77 25.10 56.63
C LYS A 3 45.50 25.74 56.06
N SER A 4 45.60 26.96 55.54
CA SER A 4 44.49 27.66 54.88
C SER A 4 44.23 27.10 53.49
N LYS A 5 45.28 26.79 52.72
CA LYS A 5 45.15 26.08 51.43
C LYS A 5 44.51 24.70 51.59
N ILE A 6 44.90 23.95 52.62
CA ILE A 6 44.34 22.62 52.89
C ILE A 6 42.85 22.70 53.23
N LYS A 7 42.42 23.67 54.04
CA LYS A 7 40.99 23.89 54.34
C LYS A 7 40.17 24.28 53.11
N VAL A 8 40.71 25.14 52.25
CA VAL A 8 40.04 25.53 51.00
C VAL A 8 39.94 24.33 50.04
N SER A 9 41.01 23.55 49.91
CA SER A 9 41.01 22.31 49.12
C SER A 9 39.97 21.32 49.63
N GLN A 10 39.84 21.15 50.95
CA GLN A 10 38.85 20.24 51.53
C GLN A 10 37.42 20.73 51.26
N GLY A 11 37.15 22.03 51.45
CA GLY A 11 35.84 22.60 51.13
C GLY A 11 35.46 22.47 49.64
N CYS A 12 36.44 22.54 48.73
CA CYS A 12 36.19 22.28 47.30
C CYS A 12 35.88 20.80 47.01
N ILE A 13 36.52 19.86 47.71
CA ILE A 13 36.24 18.43 47.59
C ILE A 13 34.85 18.10 48.12
N ASP A 14 34.47 18.67 49.26
CA ASP A 14 33.15 18.47 49.87
C ASP A 14 32.03 19.02 48.95
N LEU A 15 32.24 20.21 48.36
CA LEU A 15 31.31 20.79 47.39
C LEU A 15 31.17 19.94 46.11
N LEU A 16 32.29 19.39 45.60
CA LEU A 16 32.26 18.47 44.46
C LEU A 16 31.50 17.17 44.77
N GLN A 17 31.59 16.67 46.00
CA GLN A 17 30.83 15.51 46.45
C GLN A 17 29.34 15.82 46.57
N GLU A 18 28.95 17.00 47.04
CA GLU A 18 27.55 17.43 47.05
C GLU A 18 26.98 17.57 45.64
N PHE A 19 27.72 18.18 44.71
CA PHE A 19 27.29 18.25 43.31
C PHE A 19 27.15 16.86 42.69
N ARG A 20 28.08 15.96 42.99
CA ARG A 20 27.99 14.58 42.52
C ARG A 20 26.78 13.86 43.11
N HIS A 21 26.52 14.04 44.40
CA HIS A 21 25.35 13.45 45.06
C HIS A 21 24.03 14.04 44.54
N LEU A 22 24.00 15.32 44.17
CA LEU A 22 22.86 15.96 43.54
C LEU A 22 22.61 15.44 42.12
N ILE A 23 23.68 15.24 41.33
CA ILE A 23 23.56 14.67 39.98
C ILE A 23 23.15 13.20 40.06
N ASP A 24 23.81 12.41 40.91
CA ASP A 24 23.52 10.99 41.11
C ASP A 24 22.12 10.76 41.69
N GLY A 25 21.67 11.65 42.59
CA GLY A 25 20.33 11.63 43.18
C GLY A 25 19.21 12.04 42.22
N ASN A 26 19.54 12.76 41.14
CA ASN A 26 18.59 13.19 40.12
C ASN A 26 18.67 12.38 38.81
N THR A 27 19.44 11.28 38.79
CA THR A 27 19.54 10.40 37.61
C THR A 27 18.18 9.83 37.19
N GLU A 28 17.29 9.57 38.14
CA GLU A 28 15.91 9.15 37.86
C GLU A 28 15.10 10.24 37.12
N LEU A 29 15.31 11.52 37.43
CA LEU A 29 14.68 12.63 36.71
C LEU A 29 15.22 12.77 35.29
N LEU A 30 16.52 12.52 35.11
CA LEU A 30 17.14 12.51 33.77
C LEU A 30 16.62 11.36 32.91
N VAL A 31 16.41 10.18 33.48
CA VAL A 31 15.77 9.04 32.78
C VAL A 31 14.34 9.39 32.40
N LYS A 32 13.54 9.92 33.34
CA LYS A 32 12.16 10.36 33.04
C LYS A 32 12.11 11.44 31.96
N LEU A 33 13.05 12.40 31.98
CA LEU A 33 13.14 13.44 30.95
C LEU A 33 13.50 12.84 29.59
N LYS A 34 14.47 11.92 29.53
CA LYS A 34 14.82 11.18 28.31
C LYS A 34 13.59 10.47 27.75
N ASP A 35 12.86 9.75 28.60
CA ASP A 35 11.70 8.96 28.20
C ASP A 35 10.54 9.85 27.71
N LEU A 36 10.33 11.04 28.32
CA LEU A 36 9.38 12.05 27.84
C LEU A 36 9.77 12.64 26.48
N ILE A 37 11.07 12.88 26.25
CA ILE A 37 11.56 13.37 24.95
C ILE A 37 11.32 12.30 23.87
N ILE A 38 11.55 11.03 24.20
CA ILE A 38 11.29 9.90 23.30
C ILE A 38 9.81 9.87 22.92
N ASP A 39 8.91 9.94 23.90
CA ASP A 39 7.47 9.92 23.65
C ASP A 39 7.04 11.10 22.76
N TRP A 40 7.54 12.31 23.03
CA TRP A 40 7.21 13.50 22.25
C TRP A 40 7.67 13.40 20.79
N VAL A 41 8.89 12.90 20.55
CA VAL A 41 9.41 12.68 19.19
C VAL A 41 8.57 11.64 18.45
N GLN A 42 8.23 10.53 19.12
CA GLN A 42 7.42 9.46 18.55
C GLN A 42 6.01 9.93 18.17
N GLU A 43 5.34 10.67 19.06
CA GLU A 43 4.04 11.29 18.76
C GLU A 43 4.14 12.26 17.58
N GLY A 44 5.21 13.03 17.50
CA GLY A 44 5.47 13.95 16.39
C GLY A 44 5.53 13.24 15.04
N PHE A 45 6.19 12.08 14.97
CA PHE A 45 6.21 11.27 13.75
C PHE A 45 4.82 10.71 13.41
N GLN A 46 4.10 10.18 14.40
CA GLN A 46 2.74 9.66 14.21
C GLN A 46 1.81 10.73 13.62
N ASP A 47 1.78 11.92 14.24
CA ASP A 47 0.96 13.05 13.81
C ASP A 47 1.38 13.58 12.42
N PHE A 48 2.68 13.67 12.16
CA PHE A 48 3.20 14.05 10.83
C PHE A 48 2.69 13.14 9.73
N PHE A 49 2.79 11.82 9.91
CA PHE A 49 2.34 10.86 8.91
C PHE A 49 0.83 10.87 8.72
N GLN A 50 0.04 11.09 9.77
CA GLN A 50 -1.40 11.24 9.67
C GLN A 50 -1.80 12.51 8.92
N LYS A 51 -1.15 13.65 9.22
CA LYS A 51 -1.38 14.92 8.51
C LYS A 51 -0.97 14.82 7.05
N LEU A 52 0.16 14.18 6.75
CA LEU A 52 0.63 13.94 5.39
C LEU A 52 -0.37 13.12 4.57
N ASP A 53 -0.95 12.07 5.14
CA ASP A 53 -2.02 11.30 4.50
C ASP A 53 -3.28 12.17 4.24
N GLY A 54 -3.65 13.03 5.19
CA GLY A 54 -4.72 14.02 5.01
C GLY A 54 -4.46 14.97 3.83
N HIS A 55 -3.22 15.44 3.67
CA HIS A 55 -2.82 16.26 2.53
C HIS A 55 -2.91 15.50 1.20
N PHE A 56 -2.59 14.20 1.15
CA PHE A 56 -2.74 13.40 -0.06
C PHE A 56 -4.21 13.31 -0.50
N HIS A 57 -5.13 13.15 0.45
CA HIS A 57 -6.57 13.15 0.15
C HIS A 57 -7.05 14.49 -0.41
N LEU A 58 -6.56 15.61 0.15
CA LEU A 58 -6.84 16.95 -0.37
C LEU A 58 -6.32 17.12 -1.81
N LEU A 59 -5.07 16.70 -2.08
CA LEU A 59 -4.46 16.77 -3.41
C LEU A 59 -5.15 15.88 -4.45
N SER A 60 -5.69 14.74 -4.02
CA SER A 60 -6.47 13.85 -4.89
C SER A 60 -7.86 14.42 -5.23
N GLY A 61 -8.21 15.63 -4.78
CA GLY A 61 -9.52 16.26 -5.03
C GLY A 61 -10.66 15.65 -4.23
N ARG A 62 -10.36 14.78 -3.25
CA ARG A 62 -11.33 14.10 -2.41
C ARG A 62 -11.34 14.75 -1.03
N SER A 63 -11.87 15.97 -0.96
CA SER A 63 -12.20 16.63 0.31
C SER A 63 -13.35 15.86 0.97
N THR A 64 -13.08 15.07 2.00
CA THR A 64 -14.13 14.62 2.91
C THR A 64 -14.60 15.82 3.75
N GLY A 65 -15.90 16.09 3.69
CA GLY A 65 -16.50 17.39 3.99
C GLY A 65 -16.34 17.93 5.41
N PHE A 66 -16.28 19.26 5.48
CA PHE A 66 -16.97 20.04 6.51
C PHE A 66 -18.32 20.49 5.92
N SER A 67 -19.39 20.26 6.67
CA SER A 67 -20.81 20.42 6.33
C SER A 67 -21.19 21.69 5.56
N GLN A 68 -22.07 21.58 4.55
CA GLN A 68 -23.49 21.98 4.62
C GLN A 68 -24.17 21.77 3.25
N GLU A 69 -25.42 21.33 3.30
CA GLU A 69 -26.32 21.04 2.18
C GLU A 69 -26.40 22.18 1.16
N SER A 70 -26.31 21.85 -0.14
CA SER A 70 -27.13 22.50 -1.18
C SER A 70 -27.08 21.71 -2.49
N SER A 71 -28.25 21.19 -2.87
CA SER A 71 -28.84 21.16 -4.21
C SER A 71 -27.95 20.99 -5.45
N THR A 72 -28.17 19.87 -6.13
CA THR A 72 -28.43 19.73 -7.58
C THR A 72 -27.59 20.52 -8.59
N VAL A 73 -27.02 19.73 -9.50
CA VAL A 73 -26.47 20.06 -10.83
C VAL A 73 -25.08 20.72 -10.81
N ASP A 74 -24.04 19.88 -10.82
CA ASP A 74 -22.85 20.12 -11.64
C ASP A 74 -21.94 18.87 -11.68
N PHE A 75 -22.25 17.96 -12.62
CA PHE A 75 -21.41 16.80 -12.97
C PHE A 75 -20.16 17.22 -13.81
N VAL A 76 -19.70 18.47 -13.66
CA VAL A 76 -18.72 19.16 -14.53
C VAL A 76 -17.38 19.43 -13.81
N GLN A 77 -17.17 18.97 -12.58
CA GLN A 77 -15.87 19.11 -11.88
C GLN A 77 -15.00 17.83 -11.92
N ILE A 78 -14.92 17.13 -13.05
CA ILE A 78 -13.93 16.04 -13.23
C ILE A 78 -12.56 16.60 -13.70
N ASP A 79 -12.45 17.91 -13.96
CA ASP A 79 -11.34 18.45 -14.79
C ASP A 79 -10.24 19.22 -14.03
N LYS A 80 -9.93 18.92 -12.77
CA LYS A 80 -8.86 19.66 -12.06
C LYS A 80 -7.82 18.86 -11.30
N VAL A 81 -7.84 17.53 -11.36
CA VAL A 81 -6.74 16.72 -10.80
C VAL A 81 -6.09 15.93 -11.92
N PRO A 82 -4.81 16.18 -12.25
CA PRO A 82 -4.08 15.38 -13.22
C PRO A 82 -4.18 13.91 -12.83
N THR A 83 -4.69 13.05 -13.71
CA THR A 83 -4.84 11.60 -13.42
C THR A 83 -3.49 10.96 -13.07
N VAL A 84 -2.42 11.50 -13.63
CA VAL A 84 -1.03 11.20 -13.30
C VAL A 84 -0.70 11.50 -11.83
N LEU A 85 -1.18 12.62 -11.26
CA LEU A 85 -0.95 12.97 -9.85
C LEU A 85 -1.56 11.94 -8.90
N VAL A 86 -2.77 11.47 -9.19
CA VAL A 86 -3.44 10.43 -8.38
C VAL A 86 -2.64 9.13 -8.39
N LEU A 87 -2.10 8.75 -9.55
CA LEU A 87 -1.25 7.56 -9.68
C LEU A 87 0.10 7.73 -8.97
N MET A 88 0.70 8.92 -9.04
CA MET A 88 1.91 9.28 -8.30
C MET A 88 1.69 9.23 -6.79
N LEU A 89 0.55 9.72 -6.29
CA LEU A 89 0.17 9.62 -4.87
C LEU A 89 0.04 8.16 -4.43
N ALA A 90 -0.59 7.30 -5.25
CA ALA A 90 -0.67 5.87 -4.97
C ALA A 90 0.73 5.23 -4.87
N GLN A 91 1.64 5.57 -5.79
CA GLN A 91 3.03 5.09 -5.75
C GLN A 91 3.79 5.62 -4.52
N LEU A 92 3.57 6.88 -4.16
CA LEU A 92 4.19 7.49 -2.99
C LEU A 92 3.73 6.82 -1.69
N CYS A 93 2.45 6.45 -1.59
CA CYS A 93 1.94 5.67 -0.46
C CYS A 93 2.68 4.32 -0.32
N VAL A 94 2.88 3.61 -1.43
CA VAL A 94 3.63 2.33 -1.44
C VAL A 94 5.09 2.56 -1.05
N PHE A 95 5.71 3.64 -1.52
CA PHE A 95 7.09 4.00 -1.14
C PHE A 95 7.20 4.31 0.35
N ILE A 96 6.27 5.08 0.91
CA ILE A 96 6.23 5.40 2.34
C ILE A 96 6.08 4.14 3.16
N GLU A 97 5.15 3.25 2.78
CA GLU A 97 4.93 1.95 3.43
C GLU A 97 6.18 1.07 3.42
N GLN A 98 6.84 0.92 2.25
CA GLN A 98 7.90 -0.07 2.07
C GLN A 98 9.29 0.42 2.44
N THR A 99 9.54 1.73 2.43
CA THR A 99 10.88 2.30 2.57
C THR A 99 10.95 3.33 3.69
N THR A 100 10.07 4.32 3.68
CA THR A 100 10.14 5.44 4.63
C THR A 100 9.83 5.00 6.05
N ILE A 101 8.73 4.28 6.27
CA ILE A 101 8.34 3.85 7.63
C ILE A 101 9.39 2.90 8.22
N PRO A 102 9.87 1.85 7.51
CA PRO A 102 10.93 0.99 8.03
C PRO A 102 12.20 1.77 8.38
N LYS A 103 12.65 2.68 7.51
CA LYS A 103 13.85 3.49 7.75
C LYS A 103 13.69 4.39 8.97
N VAL A 104 12.56 5.10 9.09
CA VAL A 104 12.28 5.95 10.25
C VAL A 104 12.21 5.12 11.53
N THR A 105 11.64 3.90 11.46
CA THR A 105 11.55 3.00 12.61
C THR A 105 12.93 2.51 13.05
N GLU A 106 13.81 2.19 12.10
CA GLU A 106 15.21 1.80 12.35
C GLU A 106 16.01 2.96 12.94
N ASP A 107 15.98 4.14 12.31
CA ASP A 107 16.67 5.35 12.78
C ASP A 107 16.20 5.76 14.20
N LEU A 108 14.90 5.59 14.48
CA LEU A 108 14.32 5.86 15.79
C LEU A 108 14.76 4.82 16.83
N ALA A 109 14.83 3.54 16.48
CA ALA A 109 15.32 2.48 17.36
C ALA A 109 16.80 2.66 17.72
N ASP A 110 17.62 3.09 16.76
CA ASP A 110 19.04 3.37 16.96
C ASP A 110 19.27 4.63 17.82
N SER A 111 18.51 5.70 17.55
CA SER A 111 18.65 6.98 18.26
C SER A 111 18.04 6.95 19.67
N PHE A 112 17.00 6.15 19.86
CA PHE A 112 16.23 6.09 21.10
C PHE A 112 16.12 4.64 21.59
N SER A 113 17.28 4.07 21.90
CA SER A 113 17.34 2.77 22.60
C SER A 113 16.81 2.93 24.03
N GLY A 114 15.67 2.29 24.29
CA GLY A 114 14.92 2.34 25.55
C GLY A 114 13.50 2.86 25.30
N GLY A 115 12.48 2.03 25.59
CA GLY A 115 11.08 2.42 25.41
C GLY A 115 10.72 3.65 26.24
N GLY A 116 9.78 4.46 25.75
CA GLY A 116 9.38 5.73 26.36
C GLY A 116 8.63 5.58 27.70
N ALA A 117 8.24 6.73 28.27
CA ALA A 117 7.75 6.83 29.66
C ALA A 117 6.34 6.25 29.83
N ARG A 118 5.62 6.05 28.72
CA ARG A 118 4.26 5.53 28.73
C ARG A 118 4.21 4.09 29.22
N SER A 119 3.59 3.93 30.39
CA SER A 119 3.09 2.65 30.88
C SER A 119 2.06 2.06 29.90
N SER A 120 2.03 0.73 29.82
CA SER A 120 1.27 -0.13 28.88
C SER A 120 -0.21 0.21 28.61
N GLU A 121 -0.83 1.18 29.29
CA GLU A 121 -2.24 1.55 29.15
C GLU A 121 -2.56 2.39 27.91
N TYR A 122 -1.63 3.24 27.42
CA TYR A 122 -1.89 4.14 26.27
C TYR A 122 -1.28 3.67 24.94
N GLY A 123 -0.59 2.53 24.94
CA GLY A 123 0.11 2.01 23.76
C GLY A 123 1.35 2.84 23.37
N PRO A 124 2.14 2.35 22.39
CA PRO A 124 3.34 3.06 21.94
C PRO A 124 2.96 4.37 21.22
N PRO A 125 3.69 5.48 21.44
CA PRO A 125 3.36 6.78 20.84
C PRO A 125 3.55 6.81 19.31
N PHE A 126 4.42 5.97 18.77
CA PHE A 126 4.54 5.71 17.33
C PHE A 126 4.23 4.25 17.04
N VAL A 127 3.27 3.99 16.17
CA VAL A 127 2.87 2.63 15.80
C VAL A 127 3.11 2.42 14.30
N PRO A 128 4.31 1.93 13.89
CA PRO A 128 4.64 1.73 12.48
C PRO A 128 3.60 0.90 11.74
N GLY A 129 3.03 -0.11 12.40
CA GLY A 129 2.00 -0.98 11.83
C GLY A 129 0.70 -0.25 11.47
N GLU A 130 0.29 0.74 12.26
CA GLU A 130 -0.90 1.55 11.97
C GLU A 130 -0.65 2.49 10.79
N ILE A 131 0.50 3.16 10.78
CA ILE A 131 0.86 4.05 9.68
C ILE A 131 1.04 3.25 8.38
N CYS A 132 1.67 2.08 8.41
CA CYS A 132 1.76 1.19 7.24
C CYS A 132 0.37 0.80 6.72
N ARG A 133 -0.57 0.45 7.61
CA ARG A 133 -1.95 0.13 7.23
C ARG A 133 -2.69 1.33 6.67
N LEU A 134 -2.48 2.51 7.22
CA LEU A 134 -3.06 3.76 6.74
C LEU A 134 -2.63 4.03 5.31
N TYR A 135 -1.31 4.08 5.06
CA TYR A 135 -0.77 4.36 3.72
C TYR A 135 -1.11 3.26 2.71
N ARG A 136 -1.17 1.99 3.13
CA ARG A 136 -1.66 0.90 2.26
C ARG A 136 -3.13 1.13 1.85
N SER A 137 -4.00 1.41 2.82
CA SER A 137 -5.42 1.69 2.55
C SER A 137 -5.61 2.93 1.68
N SER A 138 -4.87 4.00 1.93
CA SER A 138 -4.91 5.23 1.13
C SER A 138 -4.39 5.02 -0.28
N GLY A 139 -3.28 4.28 -0.44
CA GLY A 139 -2.74 3.90 -1.75
C GLY A 139 -3.74 3.11 -2.59
N GLU A 140 -4.44 2.14 -1.98
CA GLU A 140 -5.53 1.40 -2.62
C GLU A 140 -6.68 2.33 -3.06
N LYS A 141 -7.09 3.27 -2.20
CA LYS A 141 -8.14 4.25 -2.54
C LYS A 141 -7.73 5.15 -3.71
N PHE A 142 -6.49 5.62 -3.76
CA PHE A 142 -5.99 6.43 -4.88
C PHE A 142 -5.91 5.62 -6.17
N LEU A 143 -5.45 4.37 -6.10
CA LEU A 143 -5.42 3.48 -7.27
C LEU A 143 -6.84 3.21 -7.81
N GLN A 144 -7.79 2.94 -6.92
CA GLN A 144 -9.20 2.79 -7.32
C GLN A 144 -9.77 4.07 -7.92
N HIS A 145 -9.41 5.23 -7.40
CA HIS A 145 -9.81 6.51 -7.96
C HIS A 145 -9.25 6.71 -9.37
N TYR A 146 -7.97 6.40 -9.59
CA TYR A 146 -7.35 6.39 -10.93
C TYR A 146 -8.08 5.46 -11.90
N ILE A 147 -8.37 4.22 -11.47
CA ILE A 147 -9.10 3.24 -12.29
C ILE A 147 -10.48 3.77 -12.65
N ASN A 148 -11.21 4.37 -11.71
CA ASN A 148 -12.53 4.94 -11.99
C ASN A 148 -12.44 6.08 -13.01
N ILE A 149 -11.49 7.02 -12.86
CA ILE A 149 -11.31 8.12 -13.82
C ILE A 149 -11.04 7.58 -15.23
N LYS A 150 -10.10 6.64 -15.38
CA LYS A 150 -9.77 6.05 -16.69
C LYS A 150 -10.94 5.24 -17.26
N THR A 151 -11.63 4.46 -16.43
CA THR A 151 -12.80 3.68 -16.85
C THR A 151 -13.92 4.60 -17.35
N GLN A 152 -14.22 5.69 -16.63
CA GLN A 152 -15.22 6.67 -17.07
C GLN A 152 -14.85 7.31 -18.41
N LYS A 153 -13.57 7.62 -18.65
CA LYS A 153 -13.11 8.15 -19.94
C LYS A 153 -13.33 7.15 -21.07
N ILE A 154 -13.00 5.88 -20.84
CA ILE A 154 -13.21 4.79 -21.80
C ILE A 154 -14.72 4.56 -22.04
N SER A 155 -15.54 4.52 -21.00
CA SER A 155 -17.00 4.37 -21.11
C SER A 155 -17.64 5.52 -21.90
N LYS A 156 -17.20 6.77 -21.70
CA LYS A 156 -17.66 7.90 -22.50
C LYS A 156 -17.27 7.76 -23.97
N LEU A 157 -16.05 7.30 -24.26
CA LEU A 157 -15.59 7.04 -25.62
C LEU A 157 -16.43 5.95 -26.30
N LEU A 158 -16.72 4.88 -25.57
CA LEU A 158 -17.51 3.74 -26.02
C LEU A 158 -18.97 4.14 -26.27
N ASN A 159 -19.62 4.80 -25.31
CA ASN A 159 -21.00 5.26 -25.42
C ASN A 159 -21.19 6.24 -26.58
N LYS A 160 -20.26 7.18 -26.78
CA LYS A 160 -20.31 8.14 -27.89
C LYS A 160 -20.40 7.44 -29.24
N ARG A 161 -19.71 6.32 -29.42
CA ARG A 161 -19.70 5.57 -30.69
C ARG A 161 -20.93 4.69 -30.85
N PHE A 162 -21.35 3.96 -29.82
CA PHE A 162 -22.57 3.15 -29.90
C PHE A 162 -23.84 3.97 -30.11
N SER A 163 -23.91 5.19 -29.56
CA SER A 163 -25.06 6.08 -29.76
C SER A 163 -25.06 6.82 -31.11
N THR A 164 -23.96 6.78 -31.88
CA THR A 164 -23.91 7.44 -33.18
C THR A 164 -24.64 6.57 -34.23
N PRO A 165 -25.73 7.03 -34.86
CA PRO A 165 -26.65 6.20 -35.68
C PRO A 165 -26.10 5.76 -37.06
N VAL A 166 -24.78 5.83 -37.28
CA VAL A 166 -24.14 5.71 -38.60
C VAL A 166 -23.80 4.26 -38.97
N TRP A 167 -23.86 3.32 -38.04
CA TRP A 167 -23.45 1.90 -38.22
C TRP A 167 -24.14 1.17 -39.37
N LEU A 168 -25.39 1.54 -39.70
CA LEU A 168 -26.19 0.84 -40.71
C LEU A 168 -26.08 1.46 -42.12
N LYS A 169 -25.55 2.70 -42.24
CA LYS A 169 -25.65 3.51 -43.46
C LYS A 169 -24.35 3.63 -44.28
N HIS A 170 -23.21 3.17 -43.77
CA HIS A 170 -21.94 3.24 -44.51
C HIS A 170 -21.42 1.86 -44.94
N LYS A 171 -21.08 1.74 -46.23
CA LYS A 171 -20.31 0.63 -46.79
C LYS A 171 -18.82 0.85 -46.43
N GLU A 172 -18.19 -0.19 -45.90
CA GLU A 172 -16.82 -0.31 -45.37
C GLU A 172 -16.60 0.01 -43.87
N PRO A 173 -15.94 -0.89 -43.12
CA PRO A 173 -15.68 -0.77 -41.69
C PRO A 173 -14.49 0.17 -41.35
N ARG A 174 -14.28 1.26 -42.10
CA ARG A 174 -13.19 2.21 -41.84
C ARG A 174 -13.35 2.92 -40.49
N GLU A 175 -14.59 3.24 -40.13
CA GLU A 175 -14.90 3.91 -38.86
C GLU A 175 -14.69 3.00 -37.65
N VAL A 176 -14.91 1.69 -37.80
CA VAL A 176 -14.70 0.70 -36.74
C VAL A 176 -13.21 0.56 -36.45
N ASN A 177 -12.38 0.44 -37.50
CA ASN A 177 -10.92 0.35 -37.33
C ASN A 177 -10.36 1.61 -36.67
N MET A 178 -10.76 2.80 -37.11
CA MET A 178 -10.31 4.06 -36.49
C MET A 178 -10.73 4.18 -35.01
N PHE A 179 -11.88 3.65 -34.63
CA PHE A 179 -12.29 3.60 -33.22
C PHE A 179 -11.47 2.59 -32.42
N VAL A 180 -11.25 1.39 -32.97
CA VAL A 180 -10.39 0.38 -32.35
C VAL A 180 -8.98 0.95 -32.15
N ASP A 181 -8.45 1.69 -33.12
CA ASP A 181 -7.15 2.37 -33.02
C ASP A 181 -7.16 3.44 -31.92
N LEU A 182 -8.22 4.24 -31.81
CA LEU A 182 -8.36 5.26 -30.76
C LEU A 182 -8.50 4.63 -29.36
N LEU A 183 -9.22 3.51 -29.25
CA LEU A 183 -9.35 2.74 -28.01
C LEU A 183 -8.02 2.09 -27.63
N LEU A 184 -7.32 1.50 -28.59
CA LEU A 184 -5.97 0.95 -28.41
C LEU A 184 -4.98 2.04 -27.98
N LEU A 185 -5.08 3.24 -28.56
CA LEU A 185 -4.26 4.39 -28.17
C LEU A 185 -4.50 4.78 -26.70
N GLU A 186 -5.75 4.84 -26.26
CA GLU A 186 -6.09 5.17 -24.87
C GLU A 186 -5.58 4.08 -23.90
N PHE A 187 -5.76 2.80 -24.25
CA PHE A 187 -5.21 1.70 -23.44
C PHE A 187 -3.69 1.71 -23.39
N ASN A 188 -3.02 1.91 -24.53
CA ASN A 188 -1.56 2.02 -24.58
C ASN A 188 -1.06 3.22 -23.78
N GLY A 189 -1.80 4.34 -23.80
CA GLY A 189 -1.56 5.49 -22.94
C GLY A 189 -1.57 5.10 -21.46
N VAL A 190 -2.63 4.45 -21.00
CA VAL A 190 -2.74 3.94 -19.60
C VAL A 190 -1.62 2.97 -19.26
N VAL A 191 -1.31 2.02 -20.14
CA VAL A 191 -0.23 1.04 -19.93
C VAL A 191 1.12 1.76 -19.81
N SER A 192 1.37 2.78 -20.64
CA SER A 192 2.61 3.55 -20.59
C SER A 192 2.73 4.38 -19.32
N GLU A 193 1.64 5.04 -18.88
CA GLU A 193 1.58 5.80 -17.63
C GLU A 193 1.85 4.90 -16.42
N VAL A 194 1.16 3.76 -16.34
CA VAL A 194 1.34 2.77 -15.26
C VAL A 194 2.74 2.18 -15.29
N LYS A 195 3.30 1.89 -16.47
CA LYS A 195 4.67 1.37 -16.57
C LYS A 195 5.73 2.38 -16.13
N GLN A 196 5.54 3.66 -16.43
CA GLN A 196 6.47 4.72 -16.04
C GLN A 196 6.41 5.03 -14.54
N ILE A 197 5.21 5.10 -13.98
CA ILE A 197 4.98 5.54 -12.59
C ILE A 197 5.01 4.37 -11.61
N LEU A 198 4.62 3.19 -12.06
CA LEU A 198 4.50 1.98 -11.26
C LEU A 198 5.41 0.84 -11.77
N PRO A 199 6.73 1.08 -11.97
CA PRO A 199 7.63 0.06 -12.53
C PRO A 199 7.79 -1.18 -11.64
N GLY A 200 7.33 -1.12 -10.38
CA GLY A 200 7.57 -2.14 -9.34
C GLY A 200 6.34 -2.75 -8.65
N LEU A 201 5.10 -2.35 -8.95
CA LEU A 201 3.92 -2.98 -8.29
C LEU A 201 3.67 -4.42 -8.75
N ILE A 202 4.41 -4.89 -9.76
CA ILE A 202 4.52 -6.32 -10.11
C ILE A 202 5.53 -7.01 -9.18
N ARG A 203 5.55 -6.68 -7.88
CA ARG A 203 6.22 -7.52 -6.89
C ARG A 203 5.17 -8.51 -6.41
N ARG A 204 5.24 -9.70 -7.01
CA ARG A 204 4.52 -10.93 -6.63
C ARG A 204 4.13 -10.87 -5.17
N HIS A 205 2.83 -11.02 -4.92
CA HIS A 205 2.24 -11.38 -3.64
C HIS A 205 3.19 -12.39 -2.97
N ARG A 206 4.02 -11.93 -2.04
CA ARG A 206 4.71 -12.83 -1.13
C ARG A 206 3.56 -13.32 -0.28
N HIS A 207 2.97 -14.45 -0.66
CA HIS A 207 2.12 -15.20 0.23
C HIS A 207 2.93 -15.35 1.52
N SER A 208 2.52 -14.58 2.52
CA SER A 208 2.81 -14.86 3.89
C SER A 208 2.14 -16.20 4.13
N ASP A 209 2.90 -17.28 4.02
CA ASP A 209 2.50 -18.59 4.52
C ASP A 209 2.49 -18.48 6.05
N SER A 210 1.48 -17.79 6.58
CA SER A 210 1.14 -17.81 8.00
C SER A 210 0.44 -19.13 8.27
N THR A 211 1.22 -20.19 8.45
CA THR A 211 0.74 -21.44 9.05
C THR A 211 0.67 -21.23 10.56
N GLY A 212 -0.35 -20.51 11.01
CA GLY A 212 -0.72 -20.44 12.41
C GLY A 212 -1.80 -21.47 12.71
N SER A 213 -1.40 -22.64 13.22
CA SER A 213 -2.22 -23.45 14.13
C SER A 213 -1.38 -24.54 14.79
N THR A 214 -1.01 -24.26 16.04
CA THR A 214 -1.09 -25.15 17.21
C THR A 214 -1.17 -26.66 16.94
N THR A 215 -0.10 -27.40 17.21
CA THR A 215 -0.11 -28.60 18.07
C THR A 215 1.33 -29.03 18.36
N SER A 216 1.55 -29.48 19.59
CA SER A 216 2.78 -30.03 20.14
C SER A 216 3.29 -31.25 19.37
N SER A 217 4.62 -31.38 19.20
CA SER A 217 5.40 -32.52 19.72
C SER A 217 6.79 -32.66 19.08
N ARG A 218 7.80 -32.64 19.96
CA ARG A 218 8.99 -33.52 20.00
C ARG A 218 9.91 -33.56 18.77
N SER A 219 11.12 -33.09 19.03
CA SER A 219 12.40 -33.30 18.35
C SER A 219 12.64 -34.71 17.79
N ASN A 220 13.15 -34.77 16.54
CA ASN A 220 14.32 -35.55 16.11
C ASN A 220 14.71 -35.19 14.66
N PRO A 221 15.98 -34.88 14.35
CA PRO A 221 16.47 -34.83 12.98
C PRO A 221 17.25 -36.11 12.67
N MET A 222 16.83 -36.90 11.67
CA MET A 222 17.71 -37.88 11.02
C MET A 222 17.15 -38.32 9.66
N ARG A 223 18.01 -38.10 8.65
CA ARG A 223 18.25 -38.89 7.42
C ARG A 223 17.39 -38.61 6.17
N GLU A 224 18.13 -38.17 5.15
CA GLU A 224 17.91 -38.45 3.73
C GLU A 224 17.50 -39.91 3.51
N ASP A 225 16.50 -40.14 2.64
CA ASP A 225 16.73 -40.90 1.42
C ASP A 225 15.57 -40.79 0.42
N MET A 226 15.95 -40.79 -0.85
CA MET A 226 15.20 -41.29 -2.02
C MET A 226 13.81 -40.73 -2.42
N LEU A 227 13.86 -40.01 -3.54
CA LEU A 227 13.18 -40.33 -4.80
C LEU A 227 11.65 -40.09 -4.95
N ASN A 228 11.39 -39.35 -6.04
CA ASN A 228 10.37 -39.60 -7.03
C ASN A 228 8.95 -39.01 -6.84
N ARG A 229 8.62 -38.22 -7.87
CA ARG A 229 7.35 -38.22 -8.62
C ARG A 229 6.35 -37.10 -8.32
N SER A 230 6.65 -35.95 -8.89
CA SER A 230 5.67 -35.04 -9.49
C SER A 230 4.83 -35.77 -10.57
N ASN A 231 3.53 -36.00 -10.32
CA ASN A 231 2.51 -36.18 -11.37
C ASN A 231 1.08 -36.32 -10.77
N THR A 232 0.49 -35.21 -10.34
CA THR A 232 -0.96 -35.15 -10.01
C THR A 232 -1.77 -34.25 -10.94
N ASN A 233 -1.13 -33.56 -11.91
CA ASN A 233 -1.80 -32.63 -12.82
C ASN A 233 -2.14 -33.18 -14.22
N ARG A 234 -1.61 -34.34 -14.63
CA ARG A 234 -1.88 -34.91 -15.97
C ARG A 234 -3.25 -35.60 -16.10
N SER A 235 -3.81 -36.16 -15.03
CA SER A 235 -5.10 -36.86 -15.08
C SER A 235 -6.30 -35.91 -15.18
N ARG A 236 -6.20 -34.69 -14.63
CA ARG A 236 -7.26 -33.66 -14.73
C ARG A 236 -7.35 -33.04 -16.12
N SER A 237 -6.24 -32.89 -16.86
CA SER A 237 -6.31 -32.27 -18.20
C SER A 237 -6.94 -33.21 -19.24
N GLN A 238 -6.64 -34.51 -19.18
CA GLN A 238 -7.19 -35.50 -20.11
C GLN A 238 -8.72 -35.65 -19.98
N PHE A 239 -9.25 -35.52 -18.76
CA PHE A 239 -10.68 -35.59 -18.52
C PHE A 239 -11.41 -34.35 -19.09
N LEU A 240 -10.84 -33.15 -18.93
CA LEU A 240 -11.41 -31.92 -19.49
C LEU A 240 -11.31 -31.87 -21.02
N GLU A 241 -10.19 -32.34 -21.58
CA GLU A 241 -9.97 -32.41 -23.02
C GLU A 241 -10.97 -33.34 -23.72
N ASN A 242 -11.22 -34.53 -23.14
CA ASN A 242 -12.24 -35.45 -23.65
C ASN A 242 -13.67 -34.90 -23.55
N HIS A 243 -13.98 -34.12 -22.51
CA HIS A 243 -15.29 -33.48 -22.40
C HIS A 243 -15.47 -32.31 -23.37
N LEU A 244 -14.42 -31.52 -23.61
CA LEU A 244 -14.44 -30.46 -24.62
C LEU A 244 -14.60 -31.03 -26.03
N ALA A 245 -13.88 -32.11 -26.37
CA ALA A 245 -14.01 -32.77 -27.67
C ALA A 245 -15.45 -33.26 -27.91
N LYS A 246 -16.08 -33.89 -26.91
CA LYS A 246 -17.49 -34.33 -26.99
C LYS A 246 -18.47 -33.16 -27.14
N LEU A 247 -18.25 -32.05 -26.44
CA LEU A 247 -19.09 -30.86 -26.59
C LEU A 247 -18.98 -30.25 -27.99
N PHE A 248 -17.79 -30.25 -28.59
CA PHE A 248 -17.59 -29.77 -29.95
C PHE A 248 -18.19 -30.71 -31.00
N GLU A 249 -18.06 -32.02 -30.83
CA GLU A 249 -18.64 -33.02 -31.72
C GLU A 249 -20.17 -32.98 -31.68
N GLN A 250 -20.76 -32.92 -30.48
CA GLN A 250 -22.20 -32.77 -30.31
C GLN A 250 -22.71 -31.44 -30.88
N LYS A 251 -21.97 -30.34 -30.70
CA LYS A 251 -22.35 -29.04 -31.26
C LYS A 251 -22.22 -29.02 -32.79
N MET A 252 -21.19 -29.64 -33.36
CA MET A 252 -21.03 -29.76 -34.82
C MET A 252 -22.12 -30.62 -35.46
N GLU A 253 -22.59 -31.67 -34.78
CA GLU A 253 -23.70 -32.51 -35.28
C GLU A 253 -25.03 -31.75 -35.32
N ILE A 254 -25.27 -30.83 -34.37
CA ILE A 254 -26.47 -29.98 -34.33
C ILE A 254 -26.50 -28.98 -35.51
N PHE A 255 -25.35 -28.49 -35.96
CA PHE A 255 -25.29 -27.52 -37.06
C PHE A 255 -25.12 -28.14 -38.45
N THR A 256 -24.78 -29.43 -38.55
CA THR A 256 -24.60 -30.13 -39.84
C THR A 256 -25.83 -30.90 -40.30
N LYS A 257 -26.83 -31.13 -39.44
CA LYS A 257 -28.16 -31.63 -39.85
C LYS A 257 -29.02 -30.50 -40.43
N LEU A 258 -28.54 -29.88 -41.51
CA LEU A 258 -29.37 -29.14 -42.45
C LEU A 258 -29.86 -30.15 -43.49
N GLU A 259 -30.98 -30.80 -43.19
CA GLU A 259 -31.71 -31.57 -44.19
C GLU A 259 -32.22 -30.60 -45.27
N TYR A 260 -31.66 -30.72 -46.46
CA TYR A 260 -32.29 -30.22 -47.69
C TYR A 260 -33.46 -31.15 -48.02
N THR A 261 -34.68 -30.77 -47.65
CA THR A 261 -35.89 -31.31 -48.26
C THR A 261 -36.38 -30.33 -49.31
N GLN A 262 -36.25 -30.79 -50.55
CA GLN A 262 -36.85 -30.27 -51.78
C GLN A 262 -38.37 -30.50 -51.77
#